data_AF-A0A6J8DY03-F1
#
_entry.id   AF-A0A6J8DY03-F1
#
_cell.length_a   1.000
_cell.length_b   1.000
_cell.length_c   1.000
_cell.angle_alpha   90.00
_cell.angle_beta   90.00
_cell.angle_gamma   90.00
#
_symmetry.space_group_name_H-M   'P 1'
#
loop_
_entity.id
_entity.type
_entity.pdbx_description
1 polymer ?
#
loop_
_entity_poly.entity_id
_entity_poly.type
_entity_poly.pdbx_seq_one_letter_code
_entity_poly.pdbx_strand_id
1 'polypeptide(L)'
;MFSYWHRPENANETSLLHCAYQESKTFSNDNINSWYKSIVFLSEKIGCGKTEFVLDLLEGEYSGVFKYIVILCPTIQWNKAYKNREWIGDVRKPKTKNLIIVNPIVEVREANGSLYEEEKLQELLRMFFKKYAGHPTLYIIDDCSATKKN
;
A
#
# COMPACT_ATOMS: atom_id res chain seq x y z
N MET A 1 10.08 1.98 -17.40
CA MET A 1 8.71 1.92 -17.96
C MET A 1 7.78 1.56 -16.81
N PHE A 2 6.87 2.44 -16.43
CA PHE A 2 5.88 2.17 -15.39
C PHE A 2 4.71 1.44 -16.05
N SER A 3 4.39 0.23 -15.60
CA SER A 3 3.12 -0.41 -15.96
C SER A 3 2.01 0.26 -15.14
N TYR A 4 1.39 1.28 -15.72
CA TYR A 4 0.13 1.82 -15.24
C TYR A 4 -0.98 0.85 -15.66
N TRP A 5 -1.67 0.26 -14.69
CA TRP A 5 -2.84 -0.55 -14.97
C TRP A 5 -4.10 0.31 -14.81
N HIS A 6 -4.69 0.70 -15.94
CA HIS A 6 -6.08 1.12 -15.95
C HIS A 6 -6.97 -0.10 -15.73
N ARG A 7 -7.87 0.03 -14.76
CA ARG A 7 -8.96 -0.91 -14.44
C ARG A 7 -9.68 -1.37 -15.73
N PRO A 8 -9.62 -2.66 -16.09
CA PRO A 8 -10.67 -3.24 -16.91
C PRO A 8 -11.94 -3.27 -16.04
N GLU A 9 -13.07 -2.85 -16.58
CA GLU A 9 -14.34 -2.73 -15.83
C GLU A 9 -14.78 -4.03 -15.12
N ASN A 10 -14.16 -5.17 -15.41
CA ASN A 10 -14.55 -6.51 -14.96
C ASN A 10 -13.43 -7.35 -14.28
N ALA A 11 -12.27 -6.77 -13.94
CA ALA A 11 -11.22 -7.54 -13.24
C ALA A 11 -11.52 -7.66 -11.74
N ASN A 12 -11.60 -8.88 -11.20
CA ASN A 12 -11.77 -9.11 -9.76
C ASN A 12 -10.44 -8.86 -9.01
N GLU A 13 -10.51 -8.48 -7.73
CA GLU A 13 -9.34 -8.08 -6.92
C GLU A 13 -8.32 -9.20 -6.75
N THR A 14 -8.78 -10.46 -6.75
CA THR A 14 -7.93 -11.66 -6.79
C THR A 14 -7.01 -11.63 -8.01
N SER A 15 -7.50 -11.19 -9.17
CA SER A 15 -6.71 -11.08 -10.40
C SER A 15 -5.61 -10.01 -10.28
N LEU A 16 -5.83 -8.93 -9.55
CA LEU A 16 -4.81 -7.89 -9.37
C LEU A 16 -3.68 -8.34 -8.45
N LEU A 17 -3.99 -8.98 -7.31
CA LEU A 17 -2.96 -9.57 -6.44
C LEU A 17 -2.26 -10.73 -7.10
N HIS A 18 -3.00 -11.61 -7.76
CA HIS A 18 -2.43 -12.74 -8.48
C HIS A 18 -1.57 -12.26 -9.66
N CYS A 19 -1.93 -11.20 -10.38
CA CYS A 19 -1.08 -10.62 -11.42
C CYS A 19 0.19 -10.00 -10.81
N ALA A 20 0.05 -9.20 -9.74
CA ALA A 20 1.18 -8.64 -9.01
C ALA A 20 2.13 -9.71 -8.44
N TYR A 21 1.59 -10.89 -8.12
CA TYR A 21 2.33 -12.07 -7.69
C TYR A 21 2.95 -12.86 -8.85
N GLN A 22 2.22 -13.10 -9.92
CA GLN A 22 2.73 -13.82 -11.08
C GLN A 22 3.87 -13.02 -11.73
N GLU A 23 3.76 -11.70 -11.82
CA GLU A 23 4.87 -10.82 -12.25
C GLU A 23 6.08 -10.89 -11.29
N SER A 24 5.84 -11.10 -9.99
CA SER A 24 6.93 -11.36 -9.03
C SER A 24 7.61 -12.74 -9.25
N LYS A 25 6.93 -13.69 -9.88
CA LYS A 25 7.42 -15.06 -10.14
C LYS A 25 8.02 -15.26 -11.53
N THR A 26 7.41 -14.75 -12.59
CA THR A 26 7.88 -14.98 -13.98
C THR A 26 9.19 -14.25 -14.28
N PHE A 27 9.51 -13.18 -13.56
CA PHE A 27 10.76 -12.44 -13.73
C PHE A 27 11.95 -13.00 -12.92
N SER A 28 11.76 -14.05 -12.12
CA SER A 28 12.84 -14.67 -11.34
C SER A 28 13.80 -15.53 -12.20
N ASN A 29 13.56 -15.64 -13.51
CA ASN A 29 14.30 -16.54 -14.39
C ASN A 29 15.15 -15.85 -15.48
N ASP A 30 15.04 -14.52 -15.65
CA ASP A 30 15.84 -13.77 -16.63
C ASP A 30 16.64 -12.63 -15.97
N ASN A 31 17.93 -12.61 -16.28
CA ASN A 31 18.98 -11.62 -16.00
C ASN A 31 18.63 -10.40 -15.10
N ILE A 32 19.39 -10.32 -13.99
CA ILE A 32 19.77 -9.14 -13.19
C ILE A 32 19.43 -7.80 -13.87
N ASN A 33 18.36 -7.13 -13.40
CA ASN A 33 18.09 -5.67 -13.40
C ASN A 33 16.58 -5.30 -13.42
N SER A 34 15.65 -6.26 -13.33
CA SER A 34 14.23 -5.95 -13.23
C SER A 34 13.79 -5.75 -11.77
N TRP A 35 13.31 -4.56 -11.46
CA TRP A 35 12.94 -4.11 -10.11
C TRP A 35 11.55 -4.65 -9.76
N TYR A 36 11.45 -5.52 -8.76
CA TYR A 36 10.17 -5.98 -8.19
C TYR A 36 9.32 -4.76 -7.76
N LYS A 37 8.25 -4.47 -8.51
CA LYS A 37 7.32 -3.39 -8.17
C LYS A 37 5.90 -3.92 -8.29
N SER A 38 5.43 -4.56 -7.22
CA SER A 38 4.01 -4.90 -7.07
C SER A 38 3.31 -3.70 -6.44
N ILE A 39 2.49 -2.97 -7.20
CA ILE A 39 1.69 -1.84 -6.70
C ILE A 39 0.21 -2.22 -6.80
N VAL A 40 -0.52 -2.07 -5.70
CA VAL A 40 -1.96 -2.24 -5.62
C VAL A 40 -2.58 -0.89 -5.26
N PHE A 41 -3.55 -0.46 -6.07
CA PHE A 41 -4.36 0.73 -5.80
C PHE A 41 -5.71 0.30 -5.24
N LEU A 42 -6.04 0.80 -4.05
CA LEU A 42 -7.35 0.67 -3.44
C LEU A 42 -8.01 2.06 -3.48
N SER A 43 -8.98 2.20 -4.36
CA SER A 43 -9.79 3.40 -4.55
C SER A 43 -11.23 2.94 -4.65
N GLU A 44 -12.10 3.29 -3.68
CA GLU A 44 -13.57 3.35 -3.82
C GLU A 44 -14.33 3.60 -2.48
N LYS A 45 -15.67 3.76 -2.60
CA LYS A 45 -16.65 4.06 -1.54
C LYS A 45 -16.45 3.23 -0.26
N ILE A 46 -16.59 3.90 0.88
CA ILE A 46 -16.58 3.31 2.23
C ILE A 46 -17.47 2.05 2.27
N GLY A 47 -16.92 0.91 2.71
CA GLY A 47 -17.69 -0.30 3.03
C GLY A 47 -17.83 -1.34 1.91
N CYS A 48 -17.07 -1.25 0.82
CA CYS A 48 -17.10 -2.26 -0.25
C CYS A 48 -16.26 -3.53 0.02
N GLY A 49 -15.55 -3.62 1.14
CA GLY A 49 -14.85 -4.85 1.57
C GLY A 49 -13.49 -5.11 0.90
N LYS A 50 -13.03 -4.23 0.00
CA LYS A 50 -11.80 -4.45 -0.79
C LYS A 50 -10.54 -4.45 0.07
N THR A 51 -10.44 -3.49 0.98
CA THR A 51 -9.32 -3.41 1.91
C THR A 51 -9.30 -4.66 2.78
N GLU A 52 -10.46 -5.11 3.29
CA GLU A 52 -10.58 -6.36 4.03
C GLU A 52 -10.12 -7.56 3.20
N PHE A 53 -10.60 -7.69 1.97
CA PHE A 53 -10.27 -8.78 1.05
C PHE A 53 -8.76 -8.84 0.74
N VAL A 54 -8.14 -7.71 0.42
CA VAL A 54 -6.68 -7.65 0.20
C VAL A 54 -5.92 -8.03 1.45
N LEU A 55 -6.37 -7.59 2.63
CA LEU A 55 -5.74 -7.96 3.89
C LEU A 55 -5.90 -9.44 4.23
N ASP A 56 -7.05 -10.05 3.90
CA ASP A 56 -7.27 -11.50 4.05
C ASP A 56 -6.28 -12.30 3.18
N LEU A 57 -6.08 -11.87 1.94
CA LEU A 57 -5.12 -12.48 1.03
C LEU A 57 -3.68 -12.36 1.54
N LEU A 58 -3.30 -11.22 2.12
CA LEU A 58 -1.95 -11.03 2.70
C LEU A 58 -1.72 -11.83 3.96
N GLU A 59 -2.76 -12.02 4.77
CA GLU A 59 -2.71 -12.83 5.99
C GLU A 59 -2.64 -14.33 5.69
N GLY A 60 -3.34 -14.77 4.65
CA GLY A 60 -3.38 -16.16 4.18
C GLY A 60 -2.40 -16.44 3.03
N GLU A 61 -2.91 -16.40 1.80
CA GLU A 61 -2.24 -16.90 0.59
C GLU A 61 -0.88 -16.26 0.30
N TYR A 62 -0.75 -14.97 0.59
CA TYR A 62 0.46 -14.19 0.32
C TYR A 62 1.30 -13.93 1.58
N SER A 63 1.04 -14.68 2.66
CA SER A 63 1.80 -14.57 3.89
C SER A 63 3.27 -14.88 3.63
N GLY A 64 4.16 -13.93 3.98
CA GLY A 64 5.60 -14.05 3.80
C GLY A 64 6.11 -13.96 2.35
N VAL A 65 5.23 -13.78 1.36
CA VAL A 65 5.62 -13.62 -0.05
C VAL A 65 6.41 -12.32 -0.25
N PHE A 66 5.94 -11.23 0.35
CA PHE A 66 6.61 -9.94 0.28
C PHE A 66 7.48 -9.75 1.51
N LYS A 67 8.76 -9.42 1.30
CA LYS A 67 9.68 -9.09 2.38
C LYS A 67 9.28 -7.78 3.06
N TYR A 68 8.76 -6.82 2.29
CA TYR A 68 8.23 -5.56 2.80
C TYR A 68 6.83 -5.29 2.26
N ILE A 69 5.97 -4.73 3.11
CA ILE A 69 4.66 -4.22 2.71
C ILE A 69 4.62 -2.75 3.11
N VAL A 70 4.41 -1.87 2.12
CA VAL A 70 4.31 -0.42 2.31
C VAL A 70 2.87 0.00 2.03
N ILE A 71 2.17 0.48 3.04
CA ILE A 71 0.81 1.01 2.95
C ILE A 71 0.87 2.53 3.06
N LEU A 72 0.39 3.21 2.02
CA LEU A 72 0.24 4.65 1.94
C LEU A 72 -1.26 4.95 2.00
N CYS A 73 -1.73 5.46 3.13
CA CYS A 73 -3.16 5.67 3.36
C CYS A 73 -3.38 6.93 4.23
N PRO A 74 -4.00 7.99 3.69
CA PRO A 74 -4.24 9.22 4.44
C PRO A 74 -5.13 9.02 5.68
N THR A 75 -6.08 8.11 5.58
CA THR A 75 -7.13 7.90 6.56
C THR A 75 -6.90 6.67 7.43
N ILE A 76 -5.69 6.09 7.42
CA ILE A 76 -5.39 4.80 8.06
C ILE A 76 -5.80 4.74 9.53
N GLN A 77 -5.67 5.84 10.26
CA GLN A 77 -6.00 5.92 11.68
C GLN A 77 -7.50 5.73 11.97
N TRP A 78 -8.35 5.93 10.97
CA TRP A 78 -9.79 5.75 11.03
C TRP A 78 -10.27 4.49 10.29
N ASN A 79 -9.39 3.85 9.51
CA ASN A 79 -9.75 2.69 8.71
C ASN A 79 -9.78 1.42 9.59
N LYS A 80 -11.00 0.93 9.86
CA LYS A 80 -11.24 -0.26 10.70
C LYS A 80 -10.70 -1.55 10.07
N ALA A 81 -10.63 -1.64 8.75
CA ALA A 81 -10.12 -2.82 8.05
C ALA A 81 -8.68 -3.13 8.49
N TYR A 82 -7.84 -2.11 8.63
CA TYR A 82 -6.47 -2.26 9.13
C TYR A 82 -6.41 -2.46 10.64
N LYS A 83 -7.18 -1.69 11.42
CA LYS A 83 -7.14 -1.72 12.89
C LYS A 83 -7.60 -3.05 13.50
N ASN A 84 -8.43 -3.80 12.77
CA ASN A 84 -8.96 -5.07 13.23
C ASN A 84 -8.03 -6.26 12.94
N ARG A 85 -6.86 -6.05 12.29
CA ARG A 85 -5.92 -7.12 11.95
C ARG A 85 -4.88 -7.31 13.04
N GLU A 86 -4.85 -8.49 13.65
CA GLU A 86 -3.89 -8.83 14.72
C GLU A 86 -2.43 -8.81 14.24
N TRP A 87 -2.18 -9.21 12.99
CA TRP A 87 -0.83 -9.23 12.40
C TRP A 87 -0.28 -7.84 12.11
N ILE A 88 -1.16 -6.84 11.95
CA ILE A 88 -0.79 -5.43 11.85
C ILE A 88 -0.55 -4.86 13.25
N GLY A 89 -1.46 -5.11 14.19
CA GLY A 89 -1.43 -4.52 15.52
C GLY A 89 -1.77 -3.03 15.48
N ASP A 90 -0.98 -2.19 16.13
CA ASP A 90 -1.18 -0.74 16.10
C ASP A 90 -0.72 -0.16 14.74
N VAL A 91 -1.64 0.45 13.99
CA VAL A 91 -1.31 1.08 12.69
C VAL A 91 -0.28 2.21 12.81
N ARG A 92 -0.14 2.84 13.99
CA ARG A 92 0.90 3.86 14.26
C ARG A 92 2.24 3.24 14.58
N LYS A 93 2.26 1.99 15.03
CA LYS A 93 3.47 1.24 15.37
C LYS A 93 3.24 -0.24 15.05
N PRO A 94 3.30 -0.63 13.76
CA PRO A 94 3.00 -1.99 13.34
C PRO A 94 3.84 -3.02 14.10
N LYS A 95 3.24 -4.17 14.39
CA LYS A 95 3.87 -5.25 15.17
C LYS A 95 5.15 -5.78 14.50
N THR A 96 5.19 -5.75 13.17
CA THR A 96 6.31 -6.25 12.38
C THR A 96 7.09 -5.10 11.75
N LYS A 97 8.43 -5.18 11.79
CA LYS A 97 9.32 -4.15 11.19
C LYS A 97 9.25 -4.09 9.67
N ASN A 98 8.67 -5.11 9.05
CA ASN A 98 8.55 -5.27 7.60
C ASN A 98 7.25 -4.68 7.05
N LEU A 99 6.35 -4.25 7.93
CA LEU A 99 5.12 -3.52 7.59
C LEU A 99 5.33 -2.03 7.85
N ILE A 100 5.28 -1.24 6.79
CA ILE A 100 5.44 0.21 6.82
C ILE A 100 4.10 0.84 6.50
N ILE A 101 3.59 1.65 7.40
CA ILE A 101 2.31 2.34 7.24
C ILE A 101 2.57 3.84 7.37
N VAL A 102 2.19 4.61 6.36
CA VAL A 102 2.44 6.05 6.30
C VAL A 102 1.19 6.79 5.82
N ASN A 103 0.85 7.86 6.52
CA ASN A 103 -0.07 8.87 6.01
C ASN A 103 0.73 9.78 5.04
N PRO A 104 0.38 9.81 3.75
CA PRO A 104 1.09 10.65 2.78
C PRO A 104 0.72 12.14 2.89
N ILE A 105 -0.24 12.52 3.72
CA ILE A 105 -0.58 13.92 4.01
C ILE A 105 0.15 14.37 5.28
N VAL A 106 0.95 15.43 5.15
CA VAL A 106 1.70 16.03 6.25
C VAL A 106 1.22 17.43 6.55
N GLU A 107 1.15 17.80 7.83
CA GLU A 107 0.89 19.17 8.24
C GLU A 107 2.18 19.98 8.12
N VAL A 108 2.14 21.05 7.34
CA VAL A 108 3.26 21.95 7.12
C VAL A 108 2.96 23.28 7.79
N ARG A 109 3.95 23.79 8.53
CA ARG A 109 3.89 25.08 9.20
C ARG A 109 4.74 26.11 8.47
N GLU A 110 4.11 27.16 7.98
CA GLU A 110 4.81 28.28 7.37
C GLU A 110 5.47 29.19 8.42
N ALA A 111 6.42 30.01 7.97
CA ALA A 111 7.09 31.00 8.81
C ALA A 111 6.13 32.06 9.40
N ASN A 112 5.00 32.31 8.73
CA ASN A 112 3.94 33.20 9.22
C ASN A 112 3.03 32.53 10.27
N GLY A 113 3.27 31.27 10.61
CA GLY A 113 2.48 30.49 11.56
C GLY A 113 1.24 29.81 10.99
N SER A 114 0.95 29.95 9.69
CA SER A 114 -0.13 29.25 9.00
C SER A 114 0.14 27.74 8.95
N LEU A 115 -0.94 26.96 8.91
CA LEU A 115 -0.90 25.51 8.75
C LEU A 115 -1.65 25.13 7.48
N TYR A 116 -1.04 24.27 6.67
CA TYR A 116 -1.69 23.64 5.53
C TYR A 116 -1.27 22.17 5.43
N GLU A 117 -2.08 21.38 4.75
CA GLU A 117 -1.78 19.97 4.47
C GLU A 117 -1.09 19.85 3.11
N GLU A 118 0.04 19.14 3.07
CA GLU A 118 0.76 18.85 1.82
C GLU A 118 0.71 17.34 1.53
N GLU A 119 0.32 16.96 0.31
CA GLU A 119 0.38 15.58 -0.14
C GLU A 119 1.79 15.22 -0.64
N LYS A 120 2.43 14.24 0.01
CA LYS A 120 3.79 13.78 -0.25
C LYS A 120 3.86 12.39 -0.92
N LEU A 121 2.74 11.91 -1.48
CA LEU A 121 2.64 10.55 -2.03
C LEU A 121 3.77 10.21 -3.00
N GLN A 122 4.03 11.08 -3.99
CA GLN A 122 5.07 10.86 -5.00
C GLN A 122 6.48 10.85 -4.41
N GLU A 123 6.75 11.71 -3.44
CA GLU A 123 8.04 11.78 -2.75
C GLU A 123 8.29 10.50 -1.94
N LEU A 124 7.28 10.06 -1.18
CA LEU A 124 7.31 8.84 -0.39
C LEU A 124 7.50 7.60 -1.25
N LEU A 125 6.78 7.49 -2.37
CA LEU A 125 6.95 6.39 -3.32
C LEU A 125 8.38 6.34 -3.86
N ARG A 126 8.94 7.48 -4.30
CA ARG A 126 10.34 7.55 -4.76
C ARG A 126 11.32 7.12 -3.68
N MET A 127 11.13 7.59 -2.45
CA MET A 127 11.95 7.22 -1.31
C MET A 127 11.88 5.72 -1.03
N PHE A 128 10.69 5.13 -0.97
CA PHE A 128 10.53 3.71 -0.67
C PHE A 128 11.01 2.80 -1.79
N PHE A 129 10.78 3.15 -3.07
CA PHE A 129 11.35 2.41 -4.19
C PHE A 129 12.87 2.36 -4.13
N LYS A 130 13.50 3.48 -3.76
CA LYS A 130 14.96 3.51 -3.57
C LYS A 130 15.40 2.70 -2.35
N LYS A 131 14.66 2.80 -1.24
CA LYS A 131 15.00 2.15 0.03
C LYS A 131 14.88 0.62 -0.03
N TYR A 132 13.85 0.11 -0.70
CA TYR A 132 13.55 -1.33 -0.79
C TYR A 132 13.90 -1.94 -2.16
N ALA A 133 14.74 -1.21 -2.91
CA ALA A 133 15.52 -1.71 -4.03
C ALA A 133 16.02 -3.15 -3.82
N GLY A 134 15.72 -4.05 -4.75
CA GLY A 134 16.21 -5.44 -4.71
C GLY A 134 15.52 -6.35 -3.68
N HIS A 135 14.43 -5.90 -3.05
CA HIS A 135 13.63 -6.70 -2.14
C HIS A 135 12.19 -6.85 -2.65
N PRO A 136 11.60 -8.06 -2.61
CA PRO A 136 10.18 -8.24 -2.90
C PRO A 136 9.34 -7.35 -1.99
N THR A 137 8.72 -6.33 -2.59
CA THR A 137 8.01 -5.28 -1.85
C THR A 137 6.66 -5.03 -2.49
N LEU A 138 5.61 -5.10 -1.68
CA LEU A 138 4.25 -4.72 -2.07
C LEU A 138 3.99 -3.27 -1.64
N TYR A 139 3.49 -2.46 -2.56
CA TYR A 139 3.04 -1.10 -2.29
C TYR A 139 1.52 -1.06 -2.39
N ILE A 140 0.85 -0.67 -1.32
CA ILE A 140 -0.60 -0.47 -1.27
C ILE A 140 -0.84 1.03 -1.14
N ILE A 141 -1.50 1.61 -2.13
CA ILE A 141 -1.97 3.00 -2.07
C ILE A 141 -3.47 2.91 -1.83
N ASP A 142 -3.89 3.22 -0.61
CA ASP A 142 -5.29 3.15 -0.18
C ASP A 142 -5.82 4.57 0.08
N ASP A 143 -6.55 5.10 -0.89
CA ASP A 143 -7.23 6.39 -0.84
C ASP A 143 -8.70 6.21 -0.42
N CYS A 144 -8.97 5.32 0.55
CA CYS A 144 -10.32 5.19 1.07
C CYS A 144 -10.71 6.45 1.86
N SER A 145 -11.86 7.01 1.52
CA SER A 145 -12.50 8.20 2.12
C SER A 145 -13.01 7.97 3.55
N ALA A 146 -12.33 7.16 4.37
CA ALA A 146 -12.73 6.90 5.75
C ALA A 146 -12.79 8.22 6.53
N THR A 147 -14.01 8.68 6.80
CA THR A 147 -14.24 9.97 7.42
C THR A 147 -13.90 9.93 8.91
N LYS A 148 -13.22 10.98 9.36
CA LYS A 148 -13.05 11.32 10.78
C LYS A 148 -14.47 11.45 11.35
N LYS A 149 -14.95 10.44 12.09
CA LYS A 149 -16.20 10.60 12.84
C LYS A 149 -15.95 11.69 13.90
N ASN A 150 -16.72 12.77 13.82
CA ASN A 150 -16.84 13.80 14.85
C ASN A 150 -17.19 13.17 16.21
#